data_AF-A0A1Q4HNU6-F1
#
_entry.id   AF-A0A1Q4HNU6-F1
#
_cell.length_a   1.000
_cell.length_b   1.000
_cell.length_c   1.000
_cell.angle_alpha   90.00
_cell.angle_beta   90.00
_cell.angle_gamma   90.00
#
_symmetry.space_group_name_H-M   'P 1'
#
loop_
_entity.id
_entity.type
_entity.pdbx_description
1 polymer ?
#
loop_
_entity_poly.entity_id
_entity_poly.type
_entity_poly.pdbx_seq_one_letter_code
_entity_poly.pdbx_strand_id
1 'polypeptide(L)'
;MFTRRFTASVVGTAALGLAALGLAGTAGASSVDDAFLAQLAADGITPPSASVAVKDAHAVCNALDQGHSSKEVINAVARATGLSAKGSKTFAVDAASAYCPQYVTSA
;
A
#
# COMPACT_ATOMS: atom_id res chain seq x y z
N MET A 1 3.38 18.87 -32.34
CA MET A 1 4.11 20.16 -32.23
C MET A 1 4.08 20.63 -30.78
N PHE A 2 4.95 20.08 -29.92
CA PHE A 2 5.14 20.61 -28.56
C PHE A 2 6.65 20.73 -28.30
N THR A 3 7.07 21.99 -28.25
CA THR A 3 8.44 22.48 -28.23
C THR A 3 9.15 22.08 -26.95
N ARG A 4 10.07 21.13 -27.06
CA ARG A 4 10.96 20.69 -25.98
C ARG A 4 12.14 21.66 -25.89
N ARG A 5 12.07 22.63 -24.97
CA ARG A 5 13.19 23.51 -24.63
C ARG A 5 14.20 22.72 -23.81
N PHE A 6 15.11 22.04 -24.51
CA PHE A 6 16.35 21.52 -23.94
C PHE A 6 17.30 22.68 -23.69
N THR A 7 17.57 22.98 -22.43
CA THR A 7 18.74 23.75 -22.01
C THR A 7 19.58 22.83 -21.14
N ALA A 8 20.53 22.15 -21.79
CA ALA A 8 21.58 21.36 -21.18
C ALA A 8 22.75 22.26 -20.80
N SER A 9 23.38 22.00 -19.66
CA SER A 9 24.79 22.20 -19.25
C SER A 9 24.80 22.33 -17.71
N VAL A 10 25.54 21.57 -16.90
CA VAL A 10 26.97 21.24 -16.98
C VAL A 10 27.33 19.95 -16.20
N VAL A 11 28.24 19.17 -16.79
CA VAL A 11 29.37 18.38 -16.23
C VAL A 11 29.28 17.75 -14.83
N GLY A 12 29.38 16.41 -14.80
CA GLY A 12 29.83 15.62 -13.65
C GLY A 12 30.00 14.15 -14.02
N THR A 13 31.21 13.73 -14.40
CA THR A 13 31.56 12.30 -14.56
C THR A 13 31.81 11.65 -13.21
N ALA A 14 30.92 10.74 -12.80
CA ALA A 14 31.24 9.68 -11.84
C ALA A 14 30.34 8.48 -12.16
N ALA A 15 30.95 7.36 -12.54
CA ALA A 15 30.29 6.07 -12.61
C ALA A 15 29.81 5.66 -11.21
N LEU A 16 28.59 5.13 -11.10
CA LEU A 16 28.12 4.16 -10.09
C LEU A 16 26.68 3.78 -10.47
N GLY A 17 26.39 2.47 -10.42
CA GLY A 17 25.13 1.89 -10.91
C GLY A 17 23.89 2.19 -10.05
N LEU A 18 22.79 1.56 -10.47
CA LEU A 18 21.51 1.44 -9.75
C LEU A 18 20.76 2.76 -9.51
N ALA A 19 20.16 3.31 -10.56
CA ALA A 19 18.93 4.08 -10.39
C ALA A 19 17.76 3.13 -10.56
N ALA A 20 17.37 2.50 -9.44
CA ALA A 20 16.06 1.92 -9.27
C ALA A 20 15.01 2.90 -9.81
N LEU A 21 13.95 2.36 -10.41
CA LEU A 21 12.70 3.06 -10.65
C LEU A 21 12.07 3.39 -9.29
N GLY A 22 12.70 4.29 -8.53
CA GLY A 22 12.16 4.90 -7.35
C GLY A 22 11.14 5.93 -7.82
N LEU A 23 9.86 5.63 -7.58
CA LEU A 23 8.76 6.56 -7.74
C LEU A 23 9.17 7.91 -7.14
N ALA A 24 9.35 8.91 -8.02
CA ALA A 24 9.31 10.30 -7.62
C ALA A 24 7.87 10.64 -7.20
N GLY A 25 7.55 10.33 -5.94
CA GLY A 25 6.46 10.91 -5.17
C GLY A 25 7.05 12.04 -4.32
N THR A 26 6.58 13.25 -4.59
CA THR A 26 7.06 14.53 -4.08
C THR A 26 6.78 14.73 -2.59
N ALA A 27 7.73 15.34 -1.86
CA ALA A 27 7.50 16.12 -0.63
C ALA A 27 6.49 15.56 0.39
N GLY A 28 6.98 14.71 1.28
CA GLY A 28 6.27 14.22 2.46
C GLY A 28 6.70 12.80 2.72
N ALA A 29 7.38 12.55 3.84
CA ALA A 29 7.56 11.19 4.33
C ALA A 29 6.20 10.65 4.78
N SER A 30 5.31 10.34 3.83
CA SER A 30 4.11 9.56 4.13
C SER A 30 4.60 8.16 4.41
N SER A 31 4.42 7.70 5.65
CA SER A 31 4.67 6.29 5.96
C SER A 31 3.71 5.42 5.13
N VAL A 32 4.07 4.14 4.92
CA VAL A 32 3.15 3.16 4.31
C VAL A 32 1.83 3.13 5.09
N ASP A 33 1.90 3.34 6.41
CA ASP A 33 0.75 3.45 7.30
C ASP A 33 -0.14 4.65 6.95
N ASP A 34 0.42 5.84 6.76
CA ASP A 34 -0.33 7.04 6.38
C ASP A 34 -1.02 6.85 5.02
N ALA A 35 -0.33 6.23 4.05
CA ALA A 35 -0.89 5.95 2.73
C ALA A 35 -2.05 4.94 2.81
N PHE A 36 -1.90 3.89 3.62
CA PHE A 36 -2.94 2.90 3.88
C PHE A 36 -4.16 3.53 4.56
N LEU A 37 -3.95 4.38 5.57
CA LEU A 37 -5.04 5.06 6.28
C LEU A 37 -5.77 6.06 5.37
N ALA A 38 -5.03 6.78 4.52
CA ALA A 38 -5.62 7.66 3.52
C ALA A 38 -6.46 6.88 2.49
N GLN A 39 -6.00 5.70 2.08
CA GLN A 39 -6.77 4.82 1.20
C GLN A 39 -8.06 4.32 1.88
N LEU A 40 -7.98 3.82 3.11
CA LEU A 40 -9.17 3.41 3.87
C LEU A 40 -10.20 4.53 3.96
N ALA A 41 -9.75 5.75 4.25
CA ALA A 41 -10.64 6.92 4.30
C ALA A 41 -11.28 7.22 2.93
N ALA A 42 -10.54 7.09 1.83
CA ALA A 42 -11.08 7.24 0.47
C ALA A 42 -12.12 6.16 0.12
N ASP A 43 -11.97 4.95 0.66
CA ASP A 43 -12.92 3.84 0.52
C ASP A 43 -14.12 3.94 1.48
N GLY A 44 -14.17 4.98 2.32
CA GLY A 44 -15.22 5.20 3.31
C GLY A 44 -15.14 4.24 4.51
N ILE A 45 -13.97 3.65 4.74
CA ILE A 45 -13.68 2.77 5.87
C ILE A 45 -13.02 3.59 6.98
N THR A 46 -13.74 3.78 8.08
CA THR A 46 -13.21 4.48 9.26
C THR A 46 -12.87 3.48 10.36
N PRO A 47 -11.59 3.17 10.59
CA PRO A 47 -11.20 2.32 11.71
C PRO A 47 -11.34 3.05 13.06
N PRO A 48 -11.41 2.32 14.18
CA PRO A 48 -11.51 2.93 15.52
C PRO A 48 -10.27 3.75 15.89
N SER A 49 -9.10 3.37 15.38
CA SER A 49 -7.87 4.16 15.45
C SER A 49 -6.88 3.73 14.37
N ALA A 50 -5.92 4.62 14.07
CA ALA A 50 -4.85 4.36 13.12
C ALA A 50 -4.04 3.09 13.48
N SER A 51 -3.60 3.00 14.74
CA SER A 51 -2.81 1.85 15.21
C SER A 51 -3.57 0.52 15.12
N VAL A 52 -4.89 0.52 15.36
CA VAL A 52 -5.70 -0.70 15.21
C VAL A 52 -5.77 -1.11 13.74
N ALA A 53 -6.00 -0.17 12.83
CA ALA A 53 -6.05 -0.44 11.39
C ALA A 53 -4.73 -1.02 10.89
N VAL A 54 -3.60 -0.41 11.26
CA VAL A 54 -2.25 -0.87 10.85
C VAL A 54 -1.98 -2.27 11.42
N LYS A 55 -2.28 -2.50 12.71
CA LYS A 55 -2.12 -3.82 13.34
C LYS A 55 -2.96 -4.89 12.65
N ASP A 56 -4.22 -4.59 12.31
CA ASP A 56 -5.10 -5.53 11.60
C ASP A 56 -4.66 -5.75 10.14
N ALA A 57 -4.09 -4.73 9.48
CA ALA A 57 -3.52 -4.84 8.15
C ALA A 57 -2.27 -5.74 8.12
N HIS A 58 -1.39 -5.64 9.11
CA HIS A 58 -0.29 -6.58 9.27
C HIS A 58 -0.76 -8.01 9.54
N ALA A 59 -1.86 -8.17 10.30
CA ALA A 59 -2.45 -9.49 10.54
C ALA A 59 -2.96 -10.15 9.25
N VAL A 60 -3.45 -9.37 8.28
CA VAL A 60 -3.80 -9.87 6.94
C VAL A 60 -2.58 -10.51 6.26
N CYS A 61 -1.45 -9.81 6.24
CA CYS A 61 -0.22 -10.33 5.64
C CYS A 61 0.29 -11.58 6.37
N ASN A 62 0.25 -11.59 7.70
CA ASN A 62 0.62 -12.77 8.47
C ASN A 62 -0.28 -13.97 8.18
N ALA A 63 -1.58 -13.76 7.99
CA ALA A 63 -2.50 -14.84 7.67
C ALA A 63 -2.25 -15.40 6.25
N LEU A 64 -1.98 -14.52 5.28
CA LEU A 64 -1.62 -14.95 3.93
C LEU A 64 -0.29 -15.72 3.90
N ASP A 65 0.69 -15.30 4.70
CA ASP A 65 1.98 -15.98 4.85
C ASP A 65 1.85 -17.39 5.46
N GLN A 66 0.91 -17.55 6.39
CA GLN A 66 0.55 -18.85 6.95
C GLN A 66 -0.24 -19.75 5.98
N GLY A 67 -0.53 -19.28 4.76
CA GLY A 67 -1.25 -20.03 3.74
C GLY A 67 -2.78 -20.01 3.89
N HIS A 68 -3.34 -19.10 4.70
CA HIS A 68 -4.80 -18.95 4.78
C HIS A 68 -5.38 -18.49 3.46
N SER A 69 -6.58 -18.98 3.13
CA SER A 69 -7.30 -18.54 1.95
C SER A 69 -7.76 -17.09 2.09
N SER A 70 -7.91 -16.37 0.96
CA SER A 70 -8.42 -15.00 0.97
C SER A 70 -9.79 -14.89 1.67
N LYS A 71 -10.63 -15.93 1.61
CA LYS A 71 -11.92 -15.95 2.31
C LYS A 71 -11.75 -15.97 3.83
N GLU A 72 -10.82 -16.77 4.35
CA GLU A 72 -10.51 -16.79 5.78
C GLU A 72 -9.97 -15.45 6.26
N VAL A 73 -9.07 -14.85 5.48
CA VAL A 73 -8.51 -13.52 5.74
C VAL A 73 -9.61 -12.45 5.80
N ILE A 74 -10.49 -12.39 4.79
CA ILE A 74 -11.61 -11.44 4.76
C ILE A 74 -12.54 -11.64 5.96
N ASN A 75 -12.82 -12.89 6.34
CA ASN A 75 -13.65 -13.18 7.51
C ASN A 75 -12.96 -12.78 8.83
N ALA A 76 -11.63 -12.94 8.91
CA ALA A 76 -10.85 -12.50 10.06
C ALA A 76 -10.88 -10.97 10.18
N VAL A 77 -10.71 -10.25 9.07
CA VAL A 77 -10.84 -8.79 9.00
C VAL A 77 -12.23 -8.35 9.43
N ALA A 78 -13.30 -8.99 8.93
CA ALA A 78 -14.67 -8.68 9.32
C ALA A 78 -14.88 -8.83 10.83
N ARG A 79 -14.31 -9.87 11.43
CA ARG A 79 -14.40 -10.11 12.88
C ARG A 79 -13.59 -9.09 13.70
N ALA A 80 -12.42 -8.69 13.22
CA ALA A 80 -11.55 -7.75 13.92
C ALA A 80 -12.08 -6.31 13.85
N THR A 81 -12.61 -5.92 12.69
CA THR A 81 -12.98 -4.52 12.38
C THR A 81 -14.47 -4.25 12.50
N GLY A 82 -15.32 -5.29 12.50
CA GLY A 82 -16.78 -5.15 12.43
C GLY A 82 -17.30 -4.70 11.06
N LEU A 83 -16.44 -4.66 10.04
CA LEU A 83 -16.82 -4.25 8.68
C LEU A 83 -17.76 -5.26 8.02
N SER A 84 -18.59 -4.77 7.12
CA SER A 84 -19.34 -5.64 6.20
C SER A 84 -18.39 -6.52 5.38
N ALA A 85 -18.89 -7.62 4.81
CA ALA A 85 -18.07 -8.49 3.96
C ALA A 85 -17.39 -7.73 2.80
N LYS A 86 -18.09 -6.73 2.23
CA LYS A 86 -17.53 -5.87 1.18
C LYS A 86 -16.41 -4.98 1.72
N GLY A 87 -16.63 -4.29 2.84
CA GLY A 87 -15.60 -3.45 3.46
C GLY A 87 -14.39 -4.25 3.91
N SER A 88 -14.60 -5.45 4.43
CA SER A 88 -13.53 -6.36 4.85
C SER A 88 -12.68 -6.85 3.68
N LYS A 89 -13.31 -7.09 2.52
CA LYS A 89 -12.59 -7.41 1.28
C LYS A 89 -11.74 -6.24 0.81
N THR A 90 -12.30 -5.04 0.76
CA THR A 90 -11.55 -3.82 0.39
C THR A 90 -10.37 -3.62 1.33
N PHE A 91 -10.60 -3.60 2.65
CA PHE A 91 -9.56 -3.50 3.66
C PHE A 91 -8.45 -4.54 3.47
N ALA A 92 -8.79 -5.81 3.24
CA ALA A 92 -7.80 -6.87 3.06
C ALA A 92 -6.95 -6.68 1.78
N VAL A 93 -7.55 -6.19 0.70
CA VAL A 93 -6.84 -5.91 -0.55
C VAL A 93 -5.92 -4.70 -0.39
N ASP A 94 -6.38 -3.63 0.27
CA ASP A 94 -5.57 -2.43 0.49
C ASP A 94 -4.41 -2.73 1.43
N ALA A 95 -4.66 -3.50 2.50
CA ALA A 95 -3.64 -3.99 3.42
C ALA A 95 -2.60 -4.85 2.68
N ALA A 96 -3.06 -5.80 1.86
CA ALA A 96 -2.14 -6.65 1.11
C ALA A 96 -1.34 -5.85 0.08
N SER A 97 -1.97 -4.87 -0.60
CA SER A 97 -1.29 -3.99 -1.55
C SER A 97 -0.24 -3.10 -0.89
N ALA A 98 -0.49 -2.63 0.34
CA ALA A 98 0.42 -1.77 1.07
C ALA A 98 1.58 -2.53 1.73
N TYR A 99 1.30 -3.65 2.40
CA TYR A 99 2.27 -4.32 3.29
C TYR A 99 2.81 -5.65 2.77
N CYS A 100 2.09 -6.33 1.86
CA CYS A 100 2.51 -7.62 1.31
C CYS A 100 2.08 -7.78 -0.17
N PRO A 101 2.61 -6.92 -1.06
CA PRO A 101 2.18 -6.84 -2.46
C PRO A 101 2.34 -8.16 -3.22
N GLN A 102 3.22 -9.07 -2.79
CA GLN A 102 3.38 -10.40 -3.39
C GLN A 102 2.09 -11.22 -3.46
N TYR A 103 1.10 -10.93 -2.61
CA TYR A 103 -0.19 -11.63 -2.60
C TYR A 103 -1.25 -10.98 -3.51
N VAL A 104 -0.96 -9.82 -4.11
CA VAL A 104 -1.90 -9.07 -4.96
C VAL A 104 -1.33 -8.65 -6.32
N THR A 105 0.00 -8.57 -6.50
CA THR A 105 0.66 -8.10 -7.74
C THR A 105 0.76 -9.17 -8.84
N SER A 106 0.10 -10.32 -8.71
CA SER A 106 0.12 -11.40 -9.72
C SER A 106 -0.89 -11.21 -10.86
N ALA A 107 -1.14 -9.97 -11.30
CA ALA A 107 -2.11 -9.65 -12.36
C ALA A 107 -1.42 -9.08 -13.61
#